data_AF-A0A4V2AIK0-F1
#
_entry.id   AF-A0A4V2AIK0-F1
#
_cell.length_a   1.000
_cell.length_b   1.000
_cell.length_c   1.000
_cell.angle_alpha   90.00
_cell.angle_beta   90.00
_cell.angle_gamma   90.00
#
_symmetry.space_group_name_H-M   'P 1'
#
loop_
_entity.id
_entity.type
_entity.pdbx_description
1 polymer ?
#
loop_
_entity_poly.entity_id
_entity_poly.type
_entity_poly.pdbx_seq_one_letter_code
_entity_poly.pdbx_strand_id
1 'polypeptide(L)'
;STGRKIRVATKYVRSTRRFFTEEGVGHYRIVESAGATEGAPAAGVAELVVDITTTGATLESNGLKILQDGVILRSQAQLAASLDAEWSPSAIAALTAMVQGMEKATGASTNRLAGFLSVLAAR
;
A
#
# COMPACT_ATOMS: atom_id res chain seq x y z
N SER A 1 14.06 -23.31 -19.86
CA SER A 1 13.18 -23.43 -18.67
C SER A 1 11.93 -24.21 -19.08
N THR A 2 11.25 -24.88 -18.15
CA THR A 2 10.14 -25.83 -18.40
C THR A 2 8.82 -25.19 -18.88
N GLY A 3 8.85 -23.99 -19.46
CA GLY A 3 7.66 -23.28 -19.96
C GLY A 3 6.61 -22.92 -18.89
N ARG A 4 6.84 -23.22 -17.61
CA ARG A 4 5.87 -23.00 -16.53
C ARG A 4 5.96 -21.56 -16.01
N LYS A 5 4.83 -20.86 -15.98
CA LYS A 5 4.71 -19.51 -15.39
C LYS A 5 4.99 -19.56 -13.88
N ILE A 6 5.76 -18.61 -13.37
CA ILE A 6 5.95 -18.40 -11.93
C ILE A 6 4.60 -18.02 -11.31
N ARG A 7 4.23 -18.66 -10.21
CA ARG A 7 2.99 -18.38 -9.47
C ARG A 7 3.29 -17.40 -8.35
N VAL A 8 2.54 -16.31 -8.34
CA VAL A 8 2.73 -15.20 -7.41
C VAL A 8 1.49 -15.08 -6.55
N ALA A 9 1.60 -15.40 -5.27
CA ALA A 9 0.52 -15.22 -4.31
C ALA A 9 0.47 -13.77 -3.84
N THR A 10 -0.68 -13.12 -4.00
CA THR A 10 -0.86 -11.74 -3.52
C THR A 10 -2.33 -11.36 -3.41
N LYS A 11 -2.64 -10.45 -2.49
CA LYS A 11 -3.88 -9.65 -2.47
C LYS A 11 -3.76 -8.33 -3.25
N TYR A 12 -2.54 -7.93 -3.62
CA TYR A 12 -2.22 -6.65 -4.26
C TYR A 12 -2.04 -6.78 -5.77
N VAL A 13 -3.05 -7.33 -6.45
CA VAL A 13 -2.99 -7.69 -7.88
C VAL A 13 -2.53 -6.52 -8.75
N ARG A 14 -3.15 -5.34 -8.58
CA ARG A 14 -2.85 -4.16 -9.40
C ARG A 14 -1.42 -3.66 -9.22
N SER A 15 -0.98 -3.51 -7.97
CA SER A 15 0.38 -3.05 -7.65
C SER A 15 1.44 -4.04 -8.13
N THR A 16 1.19 -5.34 -7.94
CA THR A 16 2.08 -6.42 -8.41
C THR A 16 2.25 -6.39 -9.92
N ARG A 17 1.15 -6.29 -10.67
CA ARG A 17 1.20 -6.23 -12.14
C ARG A 17 1.98 -5.02 -12.63
N ARG A 18 1.74 -3.85 -12.03
CA ARG A 18 2.44 -2.61 -12.39
C ARG A 18 3.94 -2.77 -12.17
N PHE A 19 4.34 -3.17 -10.96
CA PHE A 19 5.75 -3.37 -10.61
C PHE A 19 6.44 -4.39 -11.52
N PHE A 20 5.81 -5.54 -11.78
CA PHE A 20 6.39 -6.54 -12.68
C PHE A 20 6.50 -6.06 -14.12
N THR A 21 5.60 -5.19 -14.58
CA THR A 21 5.70 -4.58 -15.91
C THR A 21 6.88 -3.62 -15.97
N GLU A 22 7.03 -2.78 -14.95
CA GLU A 22 8.13 -1.81 -14.82
C GLU A 22 9.51 -2.51 -14.74
N GLU A 23 9.58 -3.64 -14.04
CA GLU A 23 10.80 -4.46 -13.89
C GLU A 23 11.00 -5.51 -15.01
N GLY A 24 10.16 -5.52 -16.06
CA GLY A 24 10.30 -6.45 -17.19
C GLY A 24 10.00 -7.93 -16.88
N VAL A 25 9.30 -8.23 -15.79
CA VAL A 25 8.91 -9.58 -15.37
C VAL A 25 7.60 -10.00 -16.06
N GLY A 26 7.70 -10.73 -17.18
CA GLY A 26 6.53 -11.12 -17.98
C GLY A 26 5.98 -12.54 -17.77
N HIS A 27 6.79 -13.47 -17.25
CA HIS A 27 6.44 -14.91 -17.27
C HIS A 27 5.84 -15.42 -15.94
N TYR A 28 4.72 -14.83 -15.52
CA TYR A 28 4.05 -15.15 -14.25
C TYR A 28 2.54 -15.34 -14.39
N ARG A 29 1.91 -15.91 -13.36
CA ARG A 29 0.47 -15.84 -13.12
C ARG A 29 0.21 -15.49 -11.66
N ILE A 30 -0.81 -14.70 -11.42
CA ILE A 30 -1.24 -14.36 -10.06
C ILE A 30 -2.13 -15.48 -9.53
N VAL A 31 -1.92 -15.83 -8.27
CA VAL A 31 -2.81 -16.64 -7.44
C VAL A 31 -3.32 -15.69 -6.36
N GLU A 32 -4.61 -15.38 -6.37
CA GLU A 32 -5.17 -14.49 -5.35
C GLU A 32 -5.13 -15.20 -3.98
N SER A 33 -4.54 -14.53 -2.99
CA SER A 33 -4.49 -15.04 -1.61
C SER A 33 -5.62 -14.44 -0.79
N ALA A 34 -6.53 -15.29 -0.30
CA ALA A 34 -7.60 -14.90 0.61
C ALA A 34 -7.21 -14.99 2.10
N GLY A 35 -6.00 -15.48 2.40
CA GLY A 35 -5.49 -15.70 3.76
C GLY A 35 -4.01 -15.36 3.88
N ALA A 36 -3.32 -16.04 4.81
CA ALA A 36 -1.88 -15.90 5.04
C ALA A 36 -1.09 -16.13 3.74
N THR A 37 -0.70 -15.04 3.07
CA THR A 37 0.00 -15.07 1.78
C THR A 37 1.34 -15.79 1.92
N GLU A 38 2.00 -15.62 3.06
CA GLU A 38 3.29 -16.21 3.42
C GLU A 38 3.28 -17.74 3.52
N GLY A 39 2.11 -18.36 3.71
CA GLY A 39 1.97 -19.83 3.70
C GLY A 39 1.90 -20.42 2.28
N ALA A 40 1.68 -19.59 1.27
CA ALA A 40 1.49 -20.04 -0.12
C ALA A 40 2.70 -20.83 -0.69
N PRO A 41 3.96 -20.44 -0.42
CA PRO A 41 5.12 -21.23 -0.82
C PRO A 41 5.19 -22.60 -0.14
N ALA A 42 4.99 -22.66 1.18
CA ALA A 42 5.03 -23.92 1.93
C ALA A 42 3.91 -24.90 1.50
N ALA A 43 2.73 -24.38 1.13
CA ALA A 43 1.63 -25.17 0.59
C ALA A 43 1.82 -25.57 -0.89
N GLY A 44 2.91 -25.15 -1.54
CA GLY A 44 3.19 -25.45 -2.95
C GLY A 44 2.25 -24.77 -3.95
N VAL A 45 1.48 -23.76 -3.51
CA VAL A 45 0.50 -23.06 -4.37
C VAL A 45 1.14 -21.89 -5.12
N ALA A 46 2.22 -21.31 -4.61
CA ALA A 46 2.98 -20.24 -5.24
C ALA A 46 4.50 -20.43 -5.08
N GLU A 47 5.29 -19.82 -5.96
CA GLU A 47 6.76 -19.73 -5.79
C GLU A 47 7.20 -18.41 -5.15
N LEU A 48 6.38 -17.36 -5.28
CA LEU A 48 6.68 -16.01 -4.80
C LEU A 48 5.45 -15.41 -4.11
N VAL A 49 5.69 -14.59 -3.11
CA VAL A 49 4.64 -13.80 -2.43
C VAL A 49 4.88 -12.32 -2.65
N VAL A 50 3.79 -11.57 -2.82
CA VAL A 50 3.81 -10.11 -2.71
C VAL A 50 2.83 -9.73 -1.61
N ASP A 51 3.36 -9.30 -0.48
CA ASP A 51 2.58 -8.89 0.69
C ASP A 51 3.22 -7.68 1.38
N ILE A 52 2.47 -7.06 2.29
CA ILE A 52 2.96 -5.98 3.14
C ILE A 52 3.74 -6.55 4.32
N THR A 53 4.84 -5.90 4.68
CA THR A 53 5.62 -6.24 5.87
C THR A 53 6.21 -4.98 6.49
N THR A 54 6.48 -5.02 7.80
CA THR A 54 7.16 -3.92 8.52
C THR A 54 8.61 -4.29 8.79
N THR A 55 8.85 -5.30 9.62
CA THR A 55 10.20 -5.75 9.99
C THR A 55 10.69 -6.94 9.16
N GLY A 56 9.80 -7.63 8.45
CA GLY A 56 10.12 -8.90 7.77
C GLY A 56 9.94 -10.15 8.63
N ALA A 57 9.72 -10.04 9.94
CA ALA A 57 9.72 -11.18 10.87
C ALA A 57 8.76 -12.31 10.46
N THR A 58 7.54 -11.98 10.02
CA THR A 58 6.55 -12.97 9.55
C THR A 58 6.99 -13.69 8.28
N LEU A 59 7.70 -13.00 7.37
CA LEU A 59 8.24 -13.63 6.16
C LEU A 59 9.37 -14.60 6.55
N GLU A 60 10.28 -14.16 7.41
CA GLU A 60 11.41 -14.96 7.89
C GLU A 60 10.95 -16.21 8.63
N SER A 61 9.94 -16.10 9.51
CA SER A 61 9.38 -17.26 10.23
C SER A 61 8.75 -18.30 9.31
N ASN A 62 8.40 -17.92 8.08
CA ASN A 62 7.87 -18.81 7.03
C ASN A 62 8.95 -19.24 6.02
N GLY A 63 10.23 -19.02 6.34
CA GLY A 63 11.35 -19.40 5.48
C GLY A 63 11.49 -18.53 4.22
N LEU A 64 10.92 -17.33 4.24
CA LEU A 64 10.97 -16.38 3.13
C LEU A 64 11.99 -15.28 3.40
N LYS A 65 12.47 -14.65 2.33
CA LYS A 65 13.35 -13.49 2.40
C LYS A 65 12.79 -12.35 1.55
N ILE A 66 12.99 -11.13 2.01
CA ILE A 66 12.69 -9.93 1.23
C ILE A 66 13.77 -9.79 0.16
N LEU A 67 13.37 -9.63 -1.10
CA LEU A 67 14.30 -9.36 -2.20
C LEU A 67 14.72 -7.89 -2.17
N GLN A 68 16.01 -7.61 -2.39
CA GLN A 68 16.54 -6.24 -2.33
C GLN A 68 15.92 -5.33 -3.39
N ASP A 69 15.67 -5.88 -4.57
CA ASP A 69 14.98 -5.27 -5.70
C ASP A 69 13.46 -5.45 -5.63
N GLY A 70 12.92 -6.16 -4.63
CA GLY A 70 11.50 -6.50 -4.52
C GLY A 70 10.65 -5.47 -3.77
N VAL A 71 11.18 -4.28 -3.46
CA VAL A 71 10.43 -3.24 -2.74
C VAL A 71 9.50 -2.49 -3.70
N ILE A 72 8.22 -2.84 -3.67
CA ILE A 72 7.21 -2.22 -4.55
C ILE A 72 6.83 -0.81 -4.10
N LEU A 73 6.58 -0.63 -2.80
CA LEU A 73 6.14 0.64 -2.24
C LEU A 73 6.50 0.75 -0.76
N ARG A 74 6.79 1.97 -0.30
CA ARG A 74 6.85 2.30 1.12
C ARG A 74 5.53 2.96 1.52
N SER A 75 4.81 2.33 2.43
CA SER A 75 3.50 2.82 2.88
C SER A 75 3.59 3.47 4.25
N GLN A 76 2.71 4.44 4.47
CA GLN A 76 2.46 5.06 5.77
C GLN A 76 0.97 5.41 5.87
N ALA A 77 0.48 5.62 7.09
CA ALA A 77 -0.86 6.17 7.28
C ALA A 77 -0.93 7.60 6.70
N GLN A 78 -2.06 7.92 6.06
CA GLN A 78 -2.32 9.23 5.46
C GLN A 78 -3.73 9.67 5.82
N LEU A 79 -3.91 10.96 6.12
CA LEU A 79 -5.22 11.59 6.19
C LEU A 79 -5.61 12.06 4.78
N ALA A 80 -6.75 11.61 4.28
CA ALA A 80 -7.31 11.99 2.98
C ALA A 80 -8.69 12.63 3.17
N ALA A 81 -8.98 13.63 2.36
CA ALA A 81 -10.26 14.34 2.34
C ALA A 81 -10.80 14.35 0.91
N SER A 82 -12.10 14.04 0.75
CA SER A 82 -12.75 14.12 -0.56
C SER A 82 -12.94 15.58 -0.95
N LEU A 83 -12.56 15.92 -2.18
CA LEU A 83 -12.84 17.23 -2.75
C LEU A 83 -14.34 17.39 -3.06
N ASP A 84 -15.05 16.30 -3.32
CA ASP A 84 -16.45 16.30 -3.82
C ASP A 84 -17.50 16.02 -2.75
N ALA A 85 -17.09 15.82 -1.49
CA ALA A 85 -18.03 15.67 -0.40
C ALA A 85 -18.62 17.03 0.02
N GLU A 86 -19.83 17.03 0.57
CA GLU A 86 -20.36 18.20 1.27
C GLU A 86 -19.64 18.37 2.62
N TRP A 87 -19.08 19.55 2.84
CA TRP A 87 -18.32 19.87 4.05
C TRP A 87 -19.09 20.86 4.90
N SER A 88 -19.75 20.38 5.94
CA SER A 88 -20.36 21.24 6.93
C SER A 88 -19.30 22.02 7.72
N PRO A 89 -19.65 23.17 8.32
CA PRO A 89 -18.73 23.91 9.19
C PRO A 89 -18.14 23.05 10.33
N SER A 90 -18.94 22.13 10.90
CA SER A 90 -18.47 21.22 11.95
C SER A 90 -17.47 20.17 11.43
N ALA A 91 -17.67 19.66 10.21
CA ALA A 91 -16.72 18.72 9.59
C ALA A 91 -15.38 19.41 9.26
N ILE A 92 -15.43 20.67 8.78
CA ILE A 92 -14.24 21.48 8.54
C ILE A 92 -13.48 21.74 9.85
N ALA A 93 -14.20 22.06 10.93
CA ALA A 93 -13.60 22.27 12.24
C ALA A 93 -12.92 20.99 12.77
N ALA A 94 -13.58 19.83 12.63
CA ALA A 94 -13.00 18.55 13.02
C ALA A 94 -11.75 18.19 12.20
N LEU A 95 -11.79 18.37 10.88
CA LEU A 95 -10.63 18.17 10.01
C LEU A 95 -9.46 19.09 10.42
N THR A 96 -9.75 20.35 10.70
CA THR A 96 -8.76 21.34 11.14
C THR A 96 -8.10 20.90 12.44
N ALA A 97 -8.90 20.47 13.43
CA ALA A 97 -8.40 19.96 14.70
C ALA A 97 -7.53 18.70 14.52
N MET A 98 -7.92 17.77 13.64
CA MET A 98 -7.11 16.58 13.33
C MET A 98 -5.75 16.96 12.72
N VAL A 99 -5.73 17.90 11.76
CA VAL A 99 -4.47 18.36 11.14
C VAL A 99 -3.57 19.03 12.17
N GLN A 100 -4.09 19.97 12.97
CA GLN A 100 -3.33 20.64 14.02
C GLN A 100 -2.79 19.66 15.07
N GLY A 101 -3.58 18.64 15.43
CA GLY A 101 -3.16 17.57 16.32
C GLY A 101 -1.98 16.76 15.76
N MET A 102 -2.04 16.41 14.47
CA MET A 102 -0.94 15.70 13.79
C MET A 102 0.32 16.57 13.67
N GLU A 103 0.19 17.85 13.34
CA GLU A 103 1.32 18.78 13.26
C GLU A 103 2.01 18.90 14.62
N LYS A 104 1.24 19.04 15.70
CA LYS A 104 1.78 19.07 17.07
C LYS A 104 2.49 17.77 17.44
N ALA A 105 1.90 16.62 17.11
CA ALA A 105 2.45 15.31 17.46
C ALA A 105 3.73 14.97 16.68
N THR A 106 3.83 15.43 15.43
CA THR A 106 4.96 15.12 14.54
C THR A 106 6.02 16.21 14.50
N GLY A 107 5.71 17.43 14.92
CA GLY A 107 6.54 18.62 14.73
C GLY A 107 6.62 19.10 13.28
N ALA A 108 5.90 18.45 12.36
CA ALA A 108 5.83 18.85 10.96
C ALA A 108 4.68 19.85 10.75
N SER A 109 4.79 20.71 9.73
CA SER A 109 3.71 21.59 9.30
C SER A 109 3.31 21.30 7.85
N THR A 110 2.07 21.60 7.48
CA THR A 110 1.55 21.41 6.12
C THR A 110 0.68 22.56 5.65
N ASN A 111 0.85 22.96 4.38
CA ASN A 111 -0.05 23.90 3.71
C ASN A 111 -1.26 23.20 3.06
N ARG A 112 -1.36 21.87 3.15
CA ARG A 112 -2.40 21.08 2.47
C ARG A 112 -3.81 21.41 2.96
N LEU A 113 -3.97 21.70 4.25
CA LEU A 113 -5.27 22.12 4.79
C LEU A 113 -5.72 23.45 4.18
N ALA A 114 -4.83 24.44 4.14
CA ALA A 114 -5.14 25.74 3.52
C ALA A 114 -5.48 25.58 2.03
N GLY A 115 -4.69 24.80 1.29
CA GLY A 115 -4.97 24.50 -0.12
C GLY A 115 -6.31 23.80 -0.32
N PHE A 116 -6.64 22.84 0.54
CA PHE A 116 -7.92 22.13 0.52
C PHE A 116 -9.11 23.08 0.75
N LEU A 117 -9.04 23.95 1.77
CA LEU A 117 -10.11 24.92 2.06
C LEU A 117 -10.29 25.93 0.92
N SER A 118 -9.20 26.36 0.27
CA SER A 118 -9.28 27.22 -0.92
C SER A 118 -10.00 26.52 -2.08
N VAL A 119 -9.76 25.23 -2.30
CA VAL A 119 -10.46 24.45 -3.33
C VAL A 119 -11.94 24.30 -3.01
N LEU A 120 -12.31 24.11 -1.74
CA LEU A 120 -13.71 24.04 -1.33
C LEU A 120 -14.44 25.38 -1.50
N ALA A 121 -13.80 26.50 -1.18
CA ALA A 121 -14.39 27.83 -1.30
C ALA A 121 -14.55 28.32 -2.74
N ALA A 122 -13.80 27.74 -3.68
CA ALA A 122 -13.89 28.05 -5.11
C ALA A 122 -15.01 27.28 -5.83
N ARG A 123 -15.79 26.48 -5.11
CA ARG A 123 -16.96 25.73 -5.61
C ARG A 123 -18.24 26.47 -5.25
#